data_AF-A0A496P0W5-F1
#
_entry.id   AF-A0A496P0W5-F1
#
_cell.length_a   1.000
_cell.length_b   1.000
_cell.length_c   1.000
_cell.angle_alpha   90.00
_cell.angle_beta   90.00
_cell.angle_gamma   90.00
#
_symmetry.space_group_name_H-M   'P 1'
#
loop_
_entity.id
_entity.type
_entity.pdbx_description
1 polymer ?
#
loop_
_entity_poly.entity_id
_entity_poly.type
_entity_poly.pdbx_seq_one_letter_code
_entity_poly.pdbx_strand_id
1 'polypeptide(L)'
;HISSVNQILQEINAHQKPMVMIFNKIDDFSYEKKDEDDLTPSTKKNISLDEWKRTWMAKSKHPTVFISAITKENFPEMKKLIYDEVHKIHISRFPYNDFLFEYFDDEDEK
;
A
#
# COMPACT_ATOMS: atom_id res chain seq x y z
N HIS A 1 14.69 1.48 9.31
CA HIS A 1 13.99 2.70 8.83
C HIS A 1 12.56 2.80 9.34
N ILE A 2 11.69 1.80 9.12
CA ILE A 2 10.29 1.88 9.61
C ILE A 2 10.16 2.03 11.14
N SER A 3 11.06 1.40 11.91
CA SER A 3 11.06 1.51 13.38
C SER A 3 11.34 2.92 13.87
N SER A 4 12.22 3.67 13.19
CA SER A 4 12.53 5.07 13.53
C SER A 4 11.31 5.97 13.29
N VAL A 5 10.58 5.73 12.20
CA VAL A 5 9.33 6.45 11.91
C VAL A 5 8.26 6.14 12.95
N ASN A 6 8.08 4.85 13.30
CA ASN A 6 7.13 4.45 14.34
C ASN A 6 7.46 5.06 15.71
N GLN A 7 8.75 5.16 16.05
CA GLN A 7 9.20 5.80 17.28
C GLN A 7 8.83 7.29 17.30
N ILE A 8 9.11 8.03 16.22
CA ILE A 8 8.71 9.44 16.10
C ILE A 8 7.19 9.59 16.18
N LEU A 9 6.43 8.73 15.49
CA LEU A 9 4.97 8.74 15.53
C LEU A 9 4.41 8.46 16.94
N GLN A 10 5.11 7.64 17.72
CA GLN A 10 4.78 7.38 19.12
C GLN A 10 5.11 8.59 20.00
N GLU A 11 6.26 9.24 19.79
CA GLU A 11 6.66 10.46 20.53
C GLU A 11 5.66 11.61 20.34
N ILE A 12 5.06 11.75 19.15
CA ILE A 12 4.04 12.76 18.87
C ILE A 12 2.60 12.31 19.17
N ASN A 13 2.41 11.16 19.84
CA ASN A 13 1.09 10.55 20.13
C ASN A 13 0.20 10.32 18.89
N ALA A 14 0.78 10.16 17.70
CA ALA A 14 0.04 9.92 16.46
C ALA A 14 -0.16 8.42 16.13
N HIS A 15 0.31 7.51 16.99
CA HIS A 15 0.32 6.08 16.72
C HIS A 15 -1.07 5.40 16.65
N GLN A 16 -2.11 5.97 17.27
CA GLN A 16 -3.45 5.36 17.31
C GLN A 16 -4.32 5.64 16.07
N LYS A 17 -3.77 6.27 15.03
CA LYS A 17 -4.53 6.58 13.82
C LYS A 17 -4.51 5.41 12.84
N PRO A 18 -5.57 5.23 12.03
CA PRO A 18 -5.52 4.32 10.89
C PRO A 18 -4.38 4.77 9.97
N MET A 19 -3.49 3.83 9.65
CA MET A 19 -2.31 4.06 8.82
C MET A 19 -2.43 3.21 7.56
N VAL A 20 -2.02 3.79 6.43
CA VAL A 20 -1.87 3.09 5.16
C VAL A 20 -0.39 3.14 4.79
N MET A 21 0.17 1.99 4.41
CA MET A 21 1.55 1.89 3.97
C MET A 21 1.63 2.07 2.46
N ILE A 22 2.45 3.02 2.00
CA ILE A 22 2.63 3.31 0.58
C ILE A 22 4.10 3.03 0.23
N PHE A 23 4.34 1.97 -0.53
CA PHE A 23 5.62 1.66 -1.13
C PHE A 23 5.73 2.40 -2.46
N ASN A 24 6.41 3.55 -2.42
CA ASN A 24 6.71 4.34 -3.61
C ASN A 24 8.00 3.86 -4.29
N LYS A 25 8.18 4.19 -5.57
CA LYS A 25 9.34 3.88 -6.43
C LYS A 25 9.42 2.43 -6.91
N ILE A 26 8.30 1.81 -7.26
CA ILE A 26 8.32 0.46 -7.87
C ILE A 26 9.03 0.42 -9.23
N ASP A 27 9.15 1.56 -9.91
CA ASP A 27 9.87 1.72 -11.18
C ASP A 27 11.38 1.48 -11.06
N ASP A 28 11.96 1.81 -9.91
CA ASP A 28 13.38 1.60 -9.61
C ASP A 28 13.63 0.28 -8.87
N PHE A 29 12.60 -0.58 -8.79
CA PHE A 29 12.73 -1.88 -8.15
C PHE A 29 13.42 -2.87 -9.09
N SER A 30 14.75 -2.92 -9.00
CA SER A 30 15.55 -3.97 -9.62
C SER A 30 15.58 -5.21 -8.73
N TYR A 31 15.08 -6.34 -9.25
CA TYR A 31 15.27 -7.65 -8.63
C TYR A 31 16.20 -8.49 -9.49
N GLU A 32 17.14 -9.19 -8.87
CA GLU A 32 18.02 -10.15 -9.56
C GLU A 32 17.26 -11.47 -9.65
N LYS A 33 16.64 -11.75 -10.81
CA LYS A 33 16.00 -13.04 -11.08
C LYS A 33 17.05 -14.14 -10.91
N LYS A 34 16.79 -15.07 -10.00
CA LYS A 34 17.66 -16.23 -9.80
C LYS A 34 17.49 -17.22 -10.97
N ASP A 35 18.60 -17.78 -11.44
CA ASP A 35 18.61 -18.87 -12.42
C ASP A 35 18.00 -20.14 -11.80
N GLU A 36 17.26 -20.93 -12.58
CA GLU A 36 16.53 -22.12 -12.07
C GLU A 36 17.46 -23.22 -11.55
N ASP A 37 18.76 -23.18 -11.90
CA ASP A 37 19.79 -24.14 -11.49
C ASP A 37 20.66 -23.68 -10.30
N ASP A 38 20.39 -22.52 -9.69
CA ASP A 38 21.19 -21.99 -8.58
C ASP A 38 20.66 -22.45 -7.19
N LEU A 39 21.28 -23.50 -6.65
CA LEU A 39 20.99 -24.12 -5.34
C LEU A 39 21.40 -23.26 -4.12
N THR A 40 21.88 -22.03 -4.29
CA THR A 40 22.18 -21.16 -3.13
C THR A 40 20.89 -20.71 -2.42
N PRO A 41 20.92 -20.34 -1.13
CA PRO A 41 19.73 -19.83 -0.44
C PRO A 41 19.22 -18.52 -1.08
N SER A 42 17.90 -18.37 -1.22
CA SER A 42 17.29 -17.14 -1.74
C SER A 42 17.69 -15.94 -0.89
N THR A 43 18.35 -14.96 -1.50
CA THR A 43 18.76 -13.73 -0.81
C THR A 43 17.69 -12.66 -1.01
N LYS A 44 17.61 -11.64 -0.14
CA LYS A 44 16.62 -10.53 -0.24
C LYS A 44 16.60 -9.82 -1.60
N LYS A 45 17.65 -9.97 -2.41
CA LYS A 45 17.79 -9.44 -3.78
C LYS A 45 17.06 -10.25 -4.85
N ASN A 46 16.73 -11.51 -4.57
CA ASN A 46 16.07 -12.41 -5.53
C ASN A 46 14.55 -12.41 -5.41
N ILE A 47 13.99 -11.61 -4.51
CA ILE A 47 12.54 -11.59 -4.29
C ILE A 47 11.92 -10.72 -5.37
N SER A 48 11.06 -11.34 -6.17
CA SER A 48 10.28 -10.63 -7.19
C SER A 48 9.38 -9.59 -6.51
N LEU A 49 9.01 -8.54 -7.26
CA LEU A 49 8.13 -7.49 -6.75
C LEU A 49 6.83 -8.09 -6.19
N ASP A 50 6.25 -9.09 -6.87
CA ASP A 50 5.04 -9.79 -6.43
C ASP A 50 5.21 -10.56 -5.11
N GLU A 51 6.28 -11.32 -4.96
CA GLU A 51 6.57 -12.06 -3.73
C GLU A 51 6.88 -11.10 -2.57
N TRP A 52 7.50 -9.96 -2.88
CA TRP A 52 7.72 -8.87 -1.92
C TRP A 52 6.39 -8.25 -1.49
N LYS A 53 5.48 -8.00 -2.43
CA LYS A 53 4.10 -7.56 -2.13
C LYS A 53 3.41 -8.54 -1.21
N ARG A 54 3.42 -9.85 -1.53
CA ARG A 54 2.78 -10.90 -0.70
C ARG A 54 3.37 -10.98 0.70
N THR A 55 4.70 -10.92 0.81
CA THR A 55 5.40 -10.98 2.10
C THR A 55 5.07 -9.79 2.97
N TRP A 56 5.02 -8.58 2.40
CA TRP A 56 4.68 -7.37 3.13
C TRP A 56 3.20 -7.28 3.46
N MET A 57 2.31 -7.70 2.55
CA MET A 57 0.87 -7.80 2.85
C MET A 57 0.59 -8.78 4.00
N ALA A 58 1.32 -9.90 4.07
CA ALA A 58 1.16 -10.87 5.17
C ALA A 58 1.73 -10.38 6.50
N LYS A 59 2.79 -9.55 6.48
CA LYS A 59 3.44 -9.04 7.70
C LYS A 59 2.88 -7.71 8.18
N SER A 60 2.31 -6.91 7.29
CA SER A 60 1.78 -5.59 7.63
C SER A 60 0.39 -5.74 8.25
N LYS A 61 0.20 -5.11 9.41
CA LYS A 61 -1.14 -4.95 10.02
C LYS A 61 -2.00 -3.92 9.29
N HIS A 62 -1.41 -3.18 8.35
CA HIS A 62 -2.01 -2.04 7.70
C HIS A 62 -2.20 -2.28 6.19
N PRO A 63 -3.25 -1.70 5.59
CA PRO A 63 -3.42 -1.70 4.14
C PRO A 63 -2.13 -1.19 3.49
N THR A 64 -1.64 -1.95 2.50
CA THR A 64 -0.36 -1.68 1.87
C THR A 64 -0.55 -1.58 0.36
N VAL A 65 -0.09 -0.48 -0.24
CA VAL A 65 -0.14 -0.27 -1.69
C VAL A 65 1.24 0.04 -2.23
N PHE A 66 1.47 -0.37 -3.47
CA PHE A 66 2.72 -0.21 -4.19
C PHE A 66 2.46 0.72 -5.37
N ILE A 67 3.18 1.84 -5.46
CA ILE A 67 2.98 2.86 -6.48
C ILE A 67 4.31 3.27 -7.11
N SER A 68 4.25 3.78 -8.34
CA SER A 68 5.31 4.64 -8.86
C SER A 68 4.76 6.05 -9.03
N ALA A 69 5.24 6.97 -8.20
CA ALA A 69 4.89 8.39 -8.35
C ALA A 69 5.40 9.00 -9.67
N ILE A 70 6.45 8.42 -10.27
CA ILE A 70 7.08 8.94 -11.48
C ILE A 70 6.29 8.49 -12.72
N THR A 71 6.07 7.18 -12.86
CA THR A 71 5.34 6.61 -14.00
C THR A 71 3.83 6.68 -13.82
N LYS A 72 3.36 7.17 -12.66
CA LYS A 72 1.95 7.17 -12.22
C LYS A 72 1.32 5.78 -12.22
N GLU A 73 2.14 4.75 -12.10
CA GLU A 73 1.69 3.37 -12.07
C GLU A 73 0.99 3.08 -10.74
N ASN A 74 -0.13 2.37 -10.84
CA ASN A 74 -0.93 1.90 -9.71
C ASN A 74 -1.65 2.99 -8.87
N PHE A 75 -1.83 4.18 -9.45
CA PHE A 75 -2.61 5.26 -8.85
C PHE A 75 -4.10 4.93 -8.66
N PRO A 76 -4.79 4.27 -9.61
CA PRO A 76 -6.20 3.90 -9.43
C PRO A 76 -6.40 2.99 -8.20
N GLU A 77 -5.53 1.98 -8.03
CA GLU A 77 -5.58 1.07 -6.88
C GLU A 77 -5.32 1.82 -5.56
N MET A 78 -4.35 2.72 -5.54
CA MET A 78 -4.10 3.59 -4.38
C MET A 78 -5.31 4.45 -4.02
N LYS A 79 -5.94 5.10 -5.01
CA LYS A 79 -7.12 5.95 -4.77
C LYS A 79 -8.27 5.13 -4.19
N LYS A 80 -8.55 3.97 -4.78
CA LYS A 80 -9.60 3.06 -4.32
C LYS A 80 -9.36 2.60 -2.88
N LEU A 81 -8.14 2.19 -2.56
CA LEU A 81 -7.79 1.75 -1.20
C LEU A 81 -7.93 2.87 -0.17
N ILE A 82 -7.47 4.09 -0.50
CA ILE A 82 -7.65 5.25 0.39
C ILE A 82 -9.13 5.54 0.58
N TYR A 83 -9.91 5.51 -0.49
CA TYR A 83 -11.33 5.74 -0.42
C TYR A 83 -12.03 4.71 0.47
N ASP A 84 -11.77 3.41 0.27
CA ASP A 84 -12.36 2.35 1.08
C ASP A 84 -12.05 2.51 2.57
N GLU A 85 -10.81 2.87 2.92
CA GLU A 85 -10.42 3.09 4.32
C GLU A 85 -11.10 4.33 4.92
N VAL A 86 -11.17 5.43 4.17
CA VAL A 86 -11.90 6.64 4.58
C VAL A 86 -13.38 6.35 4.73
N HIS A 87 -13.96 5.58 3.81
CA HIS A 87 -15.36 5.18 3.81
C HIS A 87 -15.69 4.33 5.04
N LYS A 88 -14.86 3.33 5.37
CA LYS A 88 -15.01 2.53 6.61
C LYS A 88 -15.00 3.40 7.86
N ILE A 89 -14.07 4.34 7.95
CA ILE A 89 -14.00 5.29 9.08
C ILE A 89 -15.24 6.18 9.11
N HIS A 90 -15.72 6.63 7.94
CA HIS A 90 -16.89 7.48 7.82
C HIS A 90 -18.16 6.77 8.30
N ILE A 91 -18.45 5.55 7.83
CA ILE A 91 -19.60 4.75 8.29
C ILE A 91 -19.51 4.51 9.79
N SER A 92 -18.34 4.10 10.30
CA SER A 92 -18.17 3.79 11.72
C SER A 92 -18.42 5.01 12.61
N ARG A 93 -18.20 6.23 12.12
CA ARG A 93 -18.36 7.47 12.88
C ARG A 93 -19.71 8.15 12.63
N PHE A 94 -20.32 7.92 11.47
CA PHE A 94 -21.58 8.50 11.05
C PHE A 94 -22.50 7.40 10.44
N PRO A 95 -23.05 6.50 11.27
CA PRO A 95 -23.83 5.35 10.79
C PRO A 95 -25.16 5.72 10.10
N TYR A 96 -25.58 6.97 10.17
CA TYR A 96 -26.82 7.49 9.57
C TYR A 96 -26.58 8.46 8.40
N ASN A 97 -25.33 8.61 7.96
CA ASN A 97 -24.98 9.47 6.82
C ASN A 97 -24.74 8.60 5.59
N ASP A 98 -25.83 8.20 4.94
CA ASP A 98 -25.86 7.18 3.87
C ASP A 98 -25.40 7.70 2.49
N PHE A 99 -25.15 9.00 2.34
CA PHE A 99 -24.77 9.58 1.06
C PHE A 99 -23.63 10.57 1.23
N LEU A 100 -22.41 10.19 0.85
CA LEU A 100 -21.48 11.23 0.41
C LEU A 100 -20.77 10.95 -0.89
N PHE A 101 -20.58 9.71 -1.34
CA PHE A 101 -20.04 9.45 -2.67
C PHE A 101 -20.52 8.09 -3.18
N GLU A 102 -21.55 8.07 -4.02
CA GLU A 102 -21.55 7.11 -5.12
C GLU A 102 -20.25 7.41 -5.88
N TYR A 103 -19.33 6.45 -5.91
CA TYR A 103 -18.24 6.50 -6.87
C TYR A 103 -18.91 6.45 -8.24
N PHE A 104 -19.19 7.61 -8.82
CA PHE A 104 -19.39 7.72 -10.25
C PHE A 104 -18.05 7.28 -10.84
N ASP A 105 -18.04 6.06 -11.36
CA ASP A 105 -17.07 5.64 -12.35
C ASP A 105 -17.38 6.47 -13.60
N ASP A 106 -17.05 7.78 -13.58
CA ASP A 106 -17.03 8.63 -14.77
C ASP A 106 -15.82 8.23 -15.64
N GLU A 107 -15.71 6.94 -15.96
CA GLU A 107 -14.97 6.42 -17.12
C GLU A 107 -15.93 6.03 -18.26
N ASP A 108 -17.16 6.55 -18.25
CA ASP A 108 -18.06 6.57 -19.41
C ASP A 108 -18.36 8.01 -19.85
N GLU A 109 -17.35 8.76 -20.32
CA GLU A 109 -17.63 9.78 -21.34
C GLU A 109 -16.41 10.12 -22.25
N LYS A 110 -16.40 9.39 -23.39
CA LYS A 110 -15.79 9.68 -24.71
C LYS A 110 -14.30 9.47 -24.97
#